data_AF-A0A1Q7HDT0-F1
#
_entry.id   AF-A0A1Q7HDT0-F1
#
_cell.length_a   1.000
_cell.length_b   1.000
_cell.length_c   1.000
_cell.angle_alpha   90.00
_cell.angle_beta   90.00
_cell.angle_gamma   90.00
#
_symmetry.space_group_name_H-M   'P 1'
#
loop_
_entity.id
_entity.type
_entity.pdbx_description
1 polymer ?
#
loop_
_entity_poly.entity_id
_entity_poly.type
_entity_poly.pdbx_seq_one_letter_code
_entity_poly.pdbx_strand_id
1 'polypeptide(L)'
;MLKRYARTLVALLAVAVGVAGVASAQDKNPRIGKWKLKSEAPPPAINIMTYEPFGKGGMRVTVESKNGEGRETKWTYTTMFDGKDEPVLGHPSADTTSVKKIDDRTTEIVNKKAGKVIQIITNVISEDGKTINNTYKNFDAEGKPTRTTTAVYERIQ
;
A
#
# COMPACT_ATOMS: atom_id res chain seq x y z
N MET A 1 -67.27 38.45 39.38
CA MET A 1 -66.49 37.19 39.43
C MET A 1 -66.65 36.43 38.12
N LEU A 2 -65.60 36.35 37.29
CA LEU A 2 -65.34 35.22 36.38
C LEU A 2 -63.91 35.38 35.83
N LYS A 3 -63.07 34.35 36.02
CA LYS A 3 -61.64 34.35 35.72
C LYS A 3 -61.40 34.11 34.22
N ARG A 4 -60.51 34.91 33.63
CA ARG A 4 -59.90 34.68 32.30
C ARG A 4 -59.02 33.43 32.35
N TYR A 5 -59.19 32.53 31.39
CA TYR A 5 -58.20 31.50 31.06
C TYR A 5 -57.91 31.58 29.56
N ALA A 6 -56.78 32.20 29.23
CA ALA A 6 -56.13 32.03 27.94
C ALA A 6 -55.44 30.66 27.93
N ARG A 7 -55.66 29.86 26.89
CA ARG A 7 -54.83 28.69 26.59
C ARG A 7 -54.30 28.84 25.17
N THR A 8 -53.06 29.30 25.12
CA THR A 8 -52.21 29.48 23.95
C THR A 8 -51.98 28.15 23.24
N LEU A 9 -52.21 28.10 21.94
CA LEU A 9 -51.64 27.07 21.05
C LEU A 9 -50.13 27.32 20.95
N VAL A 10 -49.32 26.31 21.28
CA VAL A 10 -47.91 26.29 20.91
C VAL A 10 -47.71 25.12 19.95
N ALA A 11 -47.57 25.45 18.66
CA ALA A 11 -47.12 24.54 17.63
C ALA A 11 -45.60 24.30 17.83
N LEU A 12 -45.23 23.04 18.01
CA LEU A 12 -43.83 22.61 18.03
C LEU A 12 -43.29 22.62 16.59
N LEU A 13 -42.56 23.67 16.23
CA LEU A 13 -41.67 23.64 15.07
C LEU A 13 -40.43 22.79 15.43
N ALA A 14 -40.29 21.62 14.81
CA ALA A 14 -39.06 20.85 14.84
C ALA A 14 -38.01 21.53 13.96
N VAL A 15 -36.94 22.04 14.56
CA VAL A 15 -35.75 22.51 13.83
C VAL A 15 -34.92 21.28 13.46
N ALA A 16 -34.89 20.94 12.16
CA ALA A 16 -33.95 19.97 11.63
C ALA A 16 -32.57 20.63 11.49
N VAL A 17 -31.68 20.42 12.46
CA VAL A 17 -30.26 20.76 12.30
C VAL A 17 -29.63 19.69 11.42
N GLY A 18 -29.31 20.06 10.18
CA GLY A 18 -28.56 19.23 9.26
C GLY A 18 -27.15 18.98 9.81
N VAL A 19 -26.85 17.74 10.16
CA VAL A 19 -25.45 17.31 10.30
C VAL A 19 -24.96 17.06 8.88
N ALA A 20 -24.36 18.09 8.27
CA ALA A 20 -23.52 17.89 7.10
C ALA A 20 -22.36 16.99 7.55
N GLY A 21 -22.47 15.70 7.28
CA GLY A 21 -21.38 14.76 7.49
C GLY A 21 -20.19 15.28 6.71
N VAL A 22 -19.15 15.71 7.42
CA VAL A 22 -17.82 15.88 6.84
C VAL A 22 -17.45 14.49 6.34
N ALA A 23 -17.64 14.24 5.05
CA ALA A 23 -17.03 13.11 4.38
C ALA A 23 -15.53 13.32 4.55
N SER A 24 -14.94 12.62 5.51
CA SER A 24 -13.50 12.61 5.69
C SER A 24 -12.94 12.16 4.34
N ALA A 25 -12.29 13.07 3.62
CA ALA A 25 -11.43 12.70 2.51
C ALA A 25 -10.31 11.87 3.14
N GLN A 26 -10.52 10.57 3.31
CA GLN A 26 -9.44 9.65 3.56
C GLN A 26 -8.53 9.83 2.35
N ASP A 27 -7.37 10.43 2.55
CA ASP A 27 -6.31 10.45 1.57
C ASP A 27 -6.14 9.03 1.07
N LYS A 28 -6.65 8.77 -0.13
CA LYS A 28 -6.54 7.45 -0.74
C LYS A 28 -5.05 7.24 -0.91
N ASN A 29 -4.49 6.32 -0.12
CA ASN A 29 -3.08 5.99 -0.23
C ASN A 29 -2.76 5.76 -1.72
N PRO A 30 -1.92 6.60 -2.35
CA PRO A 30 -1.74 6.59 -3.80
C PRO A 30 -1.14 5.28 -4.30
N ARG A 31 -0.66 4.42 -3.38
CA ARG A 31 -0.16 3.07 -3.66
C ARG A 31 -1.28 2.12 -4.05
N ILE A 32 -2.49 2.26 -3.51
CA ILE A 32 -3.58 1.31 -3.75
C ILE A 32 -3.88 1.21 -5.25
N GLY A 33 -3.94 -0.02 -5.76
CA GLY A 33 -4.10 -0.31 -7.19
C GLY A 33 -3.23 -1.48 -7.65
N LYS A 34 -3.20 -1.67 -8.97
CA LYS A 34 -2.37 -2.70 -9.62
C LYS A 34 -1.29 -2.07 -10.48
N TRP A 35 -0.11 -2.64 -10.43
CA TRP A 35 1.10 -2.12 -11.02
C TRP A 35 1.81 -3.22 -11.79
N LYS A 36 2.02 -3.01 -13.09
CA LYS A 36 2.71 -3.96 -13.96
C LYS A 36 4.13 -3.50 -14.20
N LEU A 37 5.10 -4.42 -14.09
CA LEU A 37 6.49 -4.14 -14.42
C LEU A 37 6.61 -3.73 -15.89
N LYS A 38 7.29 -2.61 -16.15
CA LYS A 38 7.74 -2.21 -17.47
C LYS A 38 8.97 -3.05 -17.83
N SER A 39 8.83 -3.94 -18.81
CA SER A 39 9.85 -4.92 -19.20
C SER A 39 9.83 -5.14 -20.71
N GLU A 40 11.00 -5.34 -21.30
CA GLU A 40 11.18 -5.72 -22.71
C GLU A 40 11.19 -7.25 -22.91
N ALA A 41 11.17 -8.03 -21.83
CA ALA A 41 11.13 -9.48 -21.90
C ALA A 41 9.90 -9.97 -22.70
N PRO A 42 10.05 -10.96 -23.59
CA PRO A 42 8.95 -11.46 -24.40
C PRO A 42 7.88 -12.16 -23.54
N PRO A 43 6.62 -12.21 -24.00
CA PRO A 43 5.60 -13.06 -23.40
C PRO A 43 6.09 -14.51 -23.27
N PRO A 44 5.72 -15.22 -22.19
CA PRO A 44 4.70 -14.85 -21.21
C PRO A 44 5.24 -14.11 -19.97
N ALA A 45 6.47 -13.56 -20.03
CA ALA A 45 7.08 -12.91 -18.87
C ALA A 45 6.25 -11.71 -18.39
N ILE A 46 5.86 -11.71 -17.12
CA ILE A 46 5.08 -10.64 -16.50
C ILE A 46 5.35 -10.58 -15.00
N ASN A 47 5.26 -9.39 -14.41
CA ASN A 47 5.24 -9.19 -12.97
C ASN A 47 4.19 -8.12 -12.63
N ILE A 48 3.28 -8.45 -11.72
CA ILE A 48 2.21 -7.58 -11.25
C ILE A 48 2.30 -7.45 -9.73
N MET A 49 2.34 -6.22 -9.24
CA MET A 49 2.16 -5.89 -7.83
C MET A 49 0.74 -5.36 -7.62
N THR A 50 0.00 -5.95 -6.69
CA THR A 50 -1.33 -5.51 -6.27
C THR A 50 -1.26 -5.02 -4.84
N TYR A 51 -1.63 -3.75 -4.63
CA TYR A 51 -1.67 -3.11 -3.31
C TYR A 51 -3.13 -2.87 -2.92
N GLU A 52 -3.57 -3.49 -1.83
CA GLU A 52 -4.95 -3.42 -1.32
C GLU A 52 -4.98 -2.80 0.08
N PRO A 53 -6.06 -2.06 0.45
CA PRO A 53 -6.20 -1.55 1.81
C PRO A 53 -6.16 -2.67 2.85
N PHE A 54 -5.46 -2.44 3.96
CA PHE A 54 -5.39 -3.38 5.08
C PHE A 54 -5.40 -2.65 6.42
N GLY A 55 -6.22 -3.14 7.36
CA GLY A 55 -6.31 -2.54 8.69
C GLY A 55 -6.71 -1.05 8.67
N LYS A 56 -6.20 -0.29 9.63
CA LYS A 56 -6.51 1.14 9.82
C LYS A 56 -5.52 2.06 9.08
N GLY A 57 -5.22 1.75 7.81
CA GLY A 57 -4.33 2.58 6.97
C GLY A 57 -3.06 1.89 6.48
N GLY A 58 -2.94 0.57 6.70
CA GLY A 58 -1.91 -0.25 6.10
C GLY A 58 -2.26 -0.72 4.69
N MET A 59 -1.43 -1.60 4.15
CA MET A 59 -1.69 -2.26 2.87
C MET A 59 -1.33 -3.74 2.91
N ARG A 60 -2.08 -4.55 2.17
CA ARG A 60 -1.66 -5.88 1.74
C ARG A 60 -1.00 -5.74 0.38
N VAL A 61 0.16 -6.36 0.23
CA VAL A 61 0.89 -6.42 -1.02
C VAL A 61 0.86 -7.86 -1.51
N THR A 62 0.42 -8.06 -2.74
CA THR A 62 0.52 -9.35 -3.44
C THR A 62 1.35 -9.15 -4.70
N VAL A 63 2.32 -10.02 -4.92
CA VAL A 63 3.12 -10.03 -6.16
C VAL A 63 2.91 -11.35 -6.87
N GLU A 64 2.52 -11.26 -8.12
CA GLU A 64 2.32 -12.38 -9.02
C GLU A 64 3.26 -12.20 -10.21
N SER A 65 4.02 -13.24 -10.53
CA SER A 65 4.91 -13.19 -11.69
C SER A 65 4.94 -14.50 -12.44
N LYS A 66 5.24 -14.40 -13.73
CA LYS A 66 5.49 -15.51 -14.64
C LYS A 66 6.80 -15.22 -15.35
N ASN A 67 7.72 -16.19 -15.38
CA ASN A 67 8.97 -16.04 -16.13
C ASN A 67 8.76 -16.41 -17.62
N GLY A 68 9.81 -16.24 -18.45
CA GLY A 68 9.74 -16.58 -19.89
C GLY A 68 9.48 -18.07 -20.17
N GLU A 69 9.72 -18.95 -19.20
CA GLU A 69 9.44 -20.38 -19.28
C GLU A 69 7.99 -20.72 -18.85
N GLY A 70 7.18 -19.72 -18.49
CA GLY A 70 5.82 -19.91 -18.02
C GLY A 70 5.70 -20.31 -16.55
N ARG A 71 6.81 -20.39 -15.80
CA ARG A 71 6.83 -20.74 -14.38
C ARG A 71 6.27 -19.57 -13.55
N GLU A 72 5.24 -19.84 -12.76
CA GLU A 72 4.55 -18.84 -11.95
C GLU A 72 5.09 -18.79 -10.52
N THR A 73 5.08 -17.61 -9.92
CA THR A 73 5.31 -17.40 -8.49
C THR A 73 4.32 -16.39 -7.94
N LYS A 74 3.92 -16.59 -6.68
CA LYS A 74 3.03 -15.69 -5.95
C LYS A 74 3.48 -15.57 -4.52
N TRP A 75 3.55 -14.34 -4.02
CA TRP A 75 3.86 -14.08 -2.63
C TRP A 75 3.13 -12.85 -2.10
N THR A 76 2.96 -12.77 -0.78
CA THR A 76 2.21 -11.69 -0.14
C THR A 76 2.73 -11.34 1.25
N TYR A 77 2.51 -10.10 1.66
CA TYR A 77 2.70 -9.61 3.02
C TYR A 77 1.71 -8.48 3.31
N THR A 78 1.62 -8.08 4.58
CA THR A 78 0.90 -6.89 5.02
C THR A 78 1.85 -5.91 5.69
N THR A 79 1.53 -4.62 5.68
CA THR A 79 2.30 -3.63 6.44
C THR A 79 1.43 -2.50 6.95
N MET A 80 1.79 -1.97 8.11
CA MET A 80 1.24 -0.74 8.70
C MET A 80 2.19 0.46 8.53
N PHE A 81 3.25 0.34 7.71
CA PHE A 81 4.28 1.36 7.47
C PHE A 81 5.11 1.78 8.71
N ASP A 82 5.08 0.98 9.78
CA ASP A 82 5.73 1.27 11.06
C ASP A 82 7.15 0.71 11.19
N GLY A 83 7.68 0.11 10.12
CA GLY A 83 9.04 -0.46 10.07
C GLY A 83 9.21 -1.76 10.85
N LYS A 84 8.13 -2.40 11.31
CA LYS A 84 8.19 -3.73 11.94
C LYS A 84 8.32 -4.83 10.89
N ASP A 85 9.00 -5.90 11.27
CA ASP A 85 9.10 -7.10 10.45
C ASP A 85 7.74 -7.83 10.45
N GLU A 86 7.22 -8.06 9.26
CA GLU A 86 5.99 -8.80 9.00
C GLU A 86 6.32 -10.06 8.20
N PRO A 87 5.63 -11.20 8.44
CA PRO A 87 5.90 -12.43 7.72
C PRO A 87 5.57 -12.28 6.23
N VAL A 88 6.42 -12.86 5.39
CA VAL A 88 6.19 -12.96 3.94
C VAL A 88 5.80 -14.40 3.61
N LEU A 89 4.68 -14.57 2.91
CA LEU A 89 4.18 -15.88 2.51
C LEU A 89 4.50 -16.14 1.04
N GLY A 90 5.16 -17.27 0.74
CA GLY A 90 5.43 -17.75 -0.63
C GLY A 90 6.64 -17.12 -1.33
N HIS A 91 7.37 -16.19 -0.70
CA HIS A 91 8.55 -15.59 -1.32
C HIS A 91 9.71 -16.59 -1.34
N PRO A 92 10.44 -16.73 -2.47
CA PRO A 92 11.48 -17.77 -2.60
C PRO A 92 12.68 -17.57 -1.69
N SER A 93 12.93 -16.35 -1.22
CA SER A 93 14.14 -16.01 -0.46
C SER A 93 13.94 -15.21 0.83
N ALA A 94 12.79 -14.59 1.07
CA ALA A 94 12.59 -13.66 2.17
C ALA A 94 11.56 -14.25 3.12
N ASP A 95 11.88 -14.27 4.40
CA ASP A 95 10.99 -14.79 5.45
C ASP A 95 10.16 -13.66 6.05
N THR A 96 10.74 -12.46 6.14
CA THR A 96 10.08 -11.26 6.64
C THR A 96 10.39 -10.05 5.77
N THR A 97 9.51 -9.05 5.87
CA THR A 97 9.69 -7.73 5.27
C THR A 97 9.24 -6.67 6.24
N SER A 98 9.93 -5.54 6.28
CA SER A 98 9.44 -4.35 6.96
C SER A 98 9.29 -3.20 5.98
N VAL A 99 8.27 -2.37 6.19
CA VAL A 99 8.05 -1.18 5.37
C VAL A 99 7.94 0.03 6.27
N LYS A 100 8.67 1.08 5.92
CA LYS A 100 8.65 2.37 6.61
C LYS A 100 8.29 3.49 5.64
N LYS A 101 7.36 4.36 6.03
CA LYS A 101 7.10 5.61 5.29
C LYS A 101 8.27 6.59 5.50
N ILE A 102 8.85 7.08 4.41
CA ILE A 102 9.90 8.11 4.44
C ILE A 102 9.26 9.48 4.21
N ASP A 103 8.40 9.57 3.20
CA ASP A 103 7.57 10.73 2.88
C ASP A 103 6.26 10.28 2.20
N ASP A 104 5.45 11.21 1.70
CA ASP A 104 4.15 10.90 1.08
C ASP A 104 4.21 10.01 -0.17
N ARG A 105 5.34 9.99 -0.87
CA ARG A 105 5.55 9.22 -2.10
C ARG A 105 6.65 8.16 -1.98
N THR A 106 7.42 8.17 -0.90
CA THR A 106 8.57 7.29 -0.69
C THR A 106 8.38 6.34 0.50
N THR A 107 8.63 5.06 0.26
CA THR A 107 8.75 4.05 1.32
C THR A 107 10.08 3.31 1.19
N GLU A 108 10.65 2.96 2.33
CA GLU A 108 11.75 1.98 2.41
C GLU A 108 11.16 0.62 2.75
N ILE A 109 11.59 -0.42 2.04
CA ILE A 109 11.23 -1.82 2.28
C ILE A 109 12.52 -2.59 2.58
N VAL A 110 12.54 -3.38 3.64
CA VAL A 110 13.69 -4.20 4.03
C VAL A 110 13.27 -5.66 4.07
N ASN A 111 13.77 -6.45 3.11
CA ASN A 111 13.53 -7.90 3.08
C ASN A 111 14.65 -8.62 3.82
N LYS A 112 14.26 -9.60 4.65
CA LYS A 112 15.19 -10.37 5.47
C LYS A 112 15.00 -11.87 5.28
N LYS A 113 16.10 -12.61 5.44
CA LYS A 113 16.13 -14.07 5.54
C LYS A 113 16.84 -14.45 6.83
N ALA A 114 16.20 -15.29 7.66
CA ALA A 114 16.71 -15.67 8.98
C ALA A 114 17.18 -14.45 9.80
N GLY A 115 16.41 -13.35 9.77
CA GLY A 115 16.71 -12.10 10.47
C GLY A 115 17.81 -11.22 9.85
N LYS A 116 18.51 -11.69 8.80
CA LYS A 116 19.56 -10.93 8.10
C LYS A 116 18.98 -10.18 6.91
N VAL A 117 19.42 -8.93 6.70
CA VAL A 117 19.02 -8.12 5.54
C VAL A 117 19.60 -8.71 4.26
N ILE A 118 18.73 -9.03 3.31
CA ILE A 118 19.13 -9.50 1.97
C ILE A 118 18.84 -8.45 0.89
N GLN A 119 17.93 -7.52 1.15
CA GLN A 119 17.57 -6.48 0.21
C GLN A 119 16.96 -5.26 0.90
N ILE A 120 17.33 -4.07 0.45
CA ILE A 120 16.69 -2.79 0.78
C ILE A 120 16.12 -2.20 -0.51
N ILE A 121 14.86 -1.80 -0.49
CA ILE A 121 14.15 -1.23 -1.63
C ILE A 121 13.70 0.18 -1.28
N THR A 122 14.09 1.16 -2.08
CA THR A 122 13.46 2.49 -2.09
C THR A 122 12.37 2.48 -3.14
N ASN A 123 11.11 2.65 -2.73
CA ASN A 123 9.94 2.62 -3.59
C ASN A 123 9.28 4.01 -3.63
N VAL A 124 9.26 4.62 -4.81
CA VAL A 124 8.84 6.01 -5.04
C VAL A 124 7.68 6.06 -6.03
N ILE A 125 6.55 6.64 -5.65
CA ILE A 125 5.44 6.94 -6.57
C ILE A 125 5.73 8.25 -7.32
N SER A 126 5.52 8.26 -8.64
CA SER A 126 5.61 9.50 -9.43
C SER A 126 4.56 10.53 -9.02
N GLU A 127 4.84 11.80 -9.29
CA GLU A 127 3.92 12.90 -8.93
C GLU A 127 2.53 12.75 -9.55
N ASP A 128 2.45 12.24 -10.77
CA ASP A 128 1.20 11.95 -11.46
C ASP A 128 0.49 10.66 -10.99
N GLY A 129 1.09 9.92 -10.05
CA GLY A 129 0.53 8.68 -9.50
C GLY A 129 0.48 7.51 -10.49
N LYS A 130 1.13 7.60 -11.65
CA LYS A 130 1.05 6.60 -12.72
C LYS A 130 2.17 5.56 -12.69
N THR A 131 3.27 5.84 -12.00
CA THR A 131 4.40 4.91 -11.90
C THR A 131 4.92 4.73 -10.48
N ILE A 132 5.51 3.57 -10.26
CA ILE A 132 6.35 3.27 -9.09
C ILE A 132 7.76 2.99 -9.58
N ASN A 133 8.73 3.70 -9.03
CA ASN A 133 10.15 3.47 -9.26
C ASN A 133 10.75 2.75 -8.04
N ASN A 134 11.27 1.55 -8.25
CA ASN A 134 11.98 0.79 -7.22
C ASN A 134 13.48 0.82 -7.49
N THR A 135 14.25 1.13 -6.45
CA THR A 135 15.70 0.92 -6.42
C THR A 135 16.02 -0.17 -5.41
N TYR A 136 16.60 -1.27 -5.86
CA TYR A 136 16.93 -2.44 -5.04
C TYR A 136 18.42 -2.46 -4.77
N LYS A 137 18.81 -2.45 -3.49
CA LYS A 137 20.17 -2.74 -3.03
C LYS A 137 20.16 -4.15 -2.45
N ASN A 138 20.94 -5.06 -3.04
CA ASN A 138 21.01 -6.46 -2.63
C ASN A 138 22.28 -6.71 -1.81
N PHE A 139 22.21 -7.65 -0.88
CA PHE A 139 23.28 -7.99 0.03
C PHE A 139 23.57 -9.50 -0.01
N ASP A 140 24.83 -9.89 0.18
CA ASP A 140 25.22 -11.30 0.37
C ASP A 140 24.97 -11.78 1.81
N ALA A 141 25.35 -13.03 2.11
CA ALA A 141 25.13 -13.65 3.42
C ALA A 141 25.95 -12.99 4.56
N GLU A 142 27.01 -12.28 4.18
CA GLU A 142 27.90 -11.50 5.03
C GLU A 142 27.42 -10.05 5.22
N GLY A 143 26.36 -9.64 4.51
CA GLY A 143 25.78 -8.30 4.58
C GLY A 143 26.51 -7.26 3.73
N LYS A 144 27.35 -7.68 2.78
CA LYS A 144 28.02 -6.77 1.85
C LYS A 144 27.12 -6.47 0.64
N PRO A 145 27.06 -5.22 0.16
CA PRO A 145 26.31 -4.89 -1.05
C PRO A 145 26.86 -5.66 -2.26
N THR A 146 25.97 -6.31 -3.01
CA THR A 146 26.35 -7.10 -4.20
C THR A 146 25.95 -6.40 -5.50
N ARG A 147 24.75 -5.83 -5.55
CA ARG A 147 24.21 -5.18 -6.76
C ARG A 147 23.13 -4.17 -6.42
N THR A 148 23.16 -3.05 -7.14
CA THR A 148 22.04 -2.11 -7.21
C THR A 148 21.34 -2.23 -8.56
N THR A 149 20.02 -2.40 -8.56
CA THR A 149 19.20 -2.43 -9.78
C THR A 149 17.97 -1.55 -9.61
N THR A 150 17.34 -1.16 -10.71
CA THR A 150 16.08 -0.40 -10.69
C THR A 150 14.98 -1.14 -11.45
N ALA A 151 13.73 -0.82 -11.15
CA ALA A 151 12.57 -1.26 -11.91
C ALA A 151 11.49 -0.18 -11.90
N VAL A 152 10.77 -0.03 -13.01
CA VAL A 152 9.62 0.86 -13.14
C VAL A 152 8.37 0.03 -13.30
N TYR A 153 7.35 0.32 -12.51
CA TYR A 153 6.03 -0.28 -12.64
C TYR A 153 5.03 0.78 -13.10
N GLU A 154 4.18 0.44 -14.05
CA GLU A 154 3.11 1.28 -14.57
C GLU A 154 1.77 0.85 -13.98
N ARG A 155 0.94 1.81 -13.58
CA ARG A 155 -0.40 1.53 -13.08
C ARG A 155 -1.27 0.94 -14.19
N ILE A 156 -2.03 -0.10 -13.86
CA ILE A 156 -2.96 -0.76 -14.78
C ILE A 156 -4.41 -0.81 -14.29
N GLN A 157 -4.64 -0.47 -13.00
CA GLN A 157 -5.96 -0.36 -12.37
C GLN A 157 -5.89 0.57 -11.16
#